data_AF-A0A4Y2BFB7-F1
#
_entry.id   AF-A0A4Y2BFB7-F1
#
_cell.length_a   1.000
_cell.length_b   1.000
_cell.length_c   1.000
_cell.angle_alpha   90.00
_cell.angle_beta   90.00
_cell.angle_gamma   90.00
#
_symmetry.space_group_name_H-M   'P 1'
#
loop_
_entity.id
_entity.type
_entity.pdbx_description
1 polymer ?
#
loop_
_entity_poly.entity_id
_entity_poly.type
_entity_poly.pdbx_seq_one_letter_code
_entity_poly.pdbx_strand_id
1 'polypeptide(L)'
;MESGKLLYFKNLKQYRDETNTTIDTNYFSIALKNMRDGFAERFEQFKTNKSAFAFIVNPLNTNINEINIEPFGIDARSLQMKLLDLKTKDLWSGKFTELKSKLEELEVQKCMHIAQHKWTALKEIPRVEALIFGAWNSLPECYSEVKKLADGVLTIFGSTCSS
;
A
#
# COMPACT_ATOMS: atom_id res chain seq x y z
N MET A 1 -8.68 26.96 27.53
CA MET A 1 -7.99 26.59 26.27
C MET A 1 -7.55 27.88 25.60
N GLU A 2 -6.27 28.23 25.73
CA GLU A 2 -5.71 29.48 25.18
C GLU A 2 -5.74 29.49 23.64
N SER A 3 -5.83 30.67 23.06
CA SER A 3 -5.98 30.97 21.62
C SER A 3 -4.96 30.31 20.68
N GLY A 4 -3.89 29.72 21.22
CA GLY A 4 -2.88 28.95 20.47
C GLY A 4 -3.38 27.63 19.84
N LYS A 5 -4.47 27.02 20.32
CA LYS A 5 -4.91 25.68 19.84
C LYS A 5 -5.67 25.65 18.52
N LEU A 6 -6.16 26.79 18.01
CA LEU A 6 -6.85 26.86 16.69
C LEU A 6 -5.93 27.27 15.54
N LEU A 7 -4.64 27.51 15.81
CA LEU A 7 -3.66 27.96 14.82
C LEU A 7 -3.64 27.06 13.56
N TYR A 8 -3.79 25.76 13.77
CA TYR A 8 -3.75 24.74 12.71
C TYR A 8 -5.12 24.47 12.06
N PHE A 9 -6.20 25.08 12.57
CA PHE A 9 -7.57 24.88 12.10
C PHE A 9 -8.15 26.18 11.56
N LYS A 10 -7.62 26.64 10.42
CA LYS A 10 -7.95 27.94 9.80
C LYS A 10 -9.46 28.19 9.67
N ASN A 11 -10.21 27.18 9.23
CA ASN A 11 -11.66 27.29 9.04
C ASN A 11 -12.42 27.41 10.37
N LEU A 12 -12.00 26.67 11.41
CA LEU A 12 -12.62 26.75 12.74
C LEU A 12 -12.31 28.10 13.41
N LYS A 13 -11.09 28.61 13.23
CA LYS A 13 -10.71 29.95 13.68
C LYS A 13 -11.60 31.01 13.02
N GLN A 14 -11.72 30.98 11.69
CA GLN A 14 -12.55 31.91 10.94
C GLN A 14 -14.02 31.87 11.40
N TYR A 15 -14.60 30.68 11.52
CA TYR A 15 -15.99 30.51 11.99
C TYR A 15 -16.23 31.12 13.38
N ARG A 16 -15.29 30.93 14.31
CA ARG A 16 -15.36 31.56 15.65
C ARG A 16 -15.33 33.07 15.56
N ASP A 17 -14.39 33.62 14.78
CA ASP A 17 -14.17 35.06 14.65
C ASP A 17 -15.38 35.74 13.98
N GLU A 18 -16.04 35.09 13.02
CA GLU A 18 -17.22 35.59 12.31
C GLU A 18 -18.52 35.49 13.13
N THR A 19 -18.71 34.41 13.89
CA THR A 19 -19.98 34.13 14.58
C THR A 19 -19.95 34.48 16.08
N ASN A 20 -18.78 34.79 16.64
CA ASN A 20 -18.54 34.99 18.07
C ASN A 20 -19.05 33.82 18.95
N THR A 21 -19.20 32.62 18.37
CA THR A 21 -19.72 31.43 19.06
C THR A 21 -18.63 30.73 19.87
N THR A 22 -19.02 30.11 20.97
CA THR A 22 -18.13 29.24 21.76
C THR A 22 -17.98 27.90 21.06
N ILE A 23 -16.76 27.56 20.64
CA ILE A 23 -16.45 26.24 20.10
C ILE A 23 -16.42 25.22 21.24
N ASP A 24 -17.15 24.11 21.09
CA ASP A 24 -17.01 22.95 21.98
C ASP A 24 -15.68 22.24 21.73
N THR A 25 -14.65 22.73 22.41
CA THR A 25 -13.30 22.18 22.30
C THR A 25 -13.18 20.77 22.87
N ASN A 26 -14.09 20.35 23.75
CA ASN A 26 -14.07 19.02 24.35
C ASN A 26 -14.49 17.98 23.31
N TYR A 27 -15.54 18.26 22.55
CA TYR A 27 -15.96 17.44 21.40
C TYR A 27 -14.81 17.21 20.41
N PHE A 28 -14.14 18.29 19.97
CA PHE A 28 -13.01 18.18 19.04
C PHE A 28 -11.83 17.40 19.64
N SER A 29 -11.54 17.60 20.93
CA SER A 29 -10.47 16.84 21.60
C SER A 29 -10.77 15.34 21.62
N ILE A 30 -12.02 14.94 21.87
CA ILE A 30 -12.44 13.54 21.85
C ILE A 30 -12.39 12.99 20.42
N ALA A 31 -12.91 13.73 19.43
CA ALA A 31 -12.89 13.32 18.04
C ALA A 31 -11.47 13.13 17.50
N LEU A 32 -10.55 14.07 17.78
CA LEU A 32 -9.14 13.97 17.40
C LEU A 32 -8.44 12.80 18.09
N LYS A 33 -8.74 12.57 19.38
CA LYS A 33 -8.21 11.42 20.11
C LYS A 33 -8.67 10.12 19.46
N ASN A 34 -9.96 9.97 19.17
CA ASN A 34 -10.52 8.78 18.53
C ASN A 34 -9.93 8.57 17.12
N MET A 35 -9.77 9.63 16.35
CA MET A 35 -9.13 9.57 15.02
C MET A 35 -7.68 9.10 15.13
N ARG A 36 -6.90 9.66 16.06
CA ARG A 36 -5.51 9.26 16.31
C ARG A 36 -5.44 7.80 16.75
N ASP A 37 -6.25 7.41 17.73
CA ASP A 37 -6.22 6.06 18.32
C ASP A 37 -6.67 5.03 17.27
N GLY A 38 -7.72 5.32 16.49
CA GLY A 38 -8.17 4.46 15.39
C GLY A 38 -7.18 4.39 14.23
N PHE A 39 -6.50 5.49 13.90
CA PHE A 39 -5.40 5.47 12.92
C PHE A 39 -4.25 4.60 13.41
N ALA A 40 -3.83 4.77 14.67
CA ALA A 40 -2.73 3.99 15.25
C ALA A 40 -3.05 2.49 15.22
N GLU A 41 -4.25 2.09 15.64
CA GLU A 41 -4.69 0.70 15.60
C GLU A 41 -4.65 0.12 14.16
N ARG A 42 -5.23 0.83 13.19
CA ARG A 42 -5.21 0.40 11.78
C ARG A 42 -3.79 0.37 11.21
N PHE A 43 -2.93 1.29 11.63
CA PHE A 43 -1.53 1.32 11.21
C PHE A 43 -0.73 0.13 11.76
N GLU A 44 -1.00 -0.28 13.01
CA GLU A 44 -0.44 -1.52 13.56
C GLU A 44 -0.91 -2.74 12.77
N GLN A 45 -2.21 -2.84 12.46
CA GLN A 45 -2.74 -3.90 11.59
C GLN A 45 -2.14 -3.86 10.18
N PHE A 46 -1.87 -2.67 9.64
CA PHE A 46 -1.21 -2.53 8.34
C PHE A 46 0.21 -3.10 8.37
N LYS A 47 0.98 -2.87 9.45
CA LYS A 47 2.33 -3.43 9.60
C LYS A 47 2.36 -4.95 9.63
N THR A 48 1.33 -5.62 10.12
CA THR A 48 1.27 -7.09 10.12
C THR A 48 1.12 -7.67 8.71
N ASN A 49 0.69 -6.88 7.72
CA ASN A 49 0.58 -7.28 6.31
C ASN A 49 1.90 -7.14 5.53
N LYS A 50 3.02 -6.87 6.20
CA LYS A 50 4.34 -6.70 5.56
C LYS A 50 4.69 -7.84 4.59
N SER A 51 4.47 -9.09 4.99
CA SER A 51 4.79 -10.25 4.14
C SER A 51 3.84 -10.35 2.93
N ALA A 52 2.58 -9.93 3.06
CA ALA A 52 1.66 -9.82 1.94
C ALA A 52 2.12 -8.75 0.93
N PHE A 53 2.73 -7.65 1.40
CA PHE A 53 3.30 -6.63 0.51
C PHE A 53 4.58 -7.10 -0.18
N ALA A 54 5.46 -7.79 0.56
CA ALA A 54 6.64 -8.43 -0.02
C ALA A 54 6.26 -9.42 -1.12
N PHE A 55 5.13 -10.12 -0.96
CA PHE A 55 4.61 -11.06 -1.94
C PHE A 55 4.32 -10.40 -3.29
N ILE A 56 3.72 -9.20 -3.31
CA ILE A 56 3.36 -8.50 -4.54
C ILE A 56 4.57 -8.17 -5.40
N VAL A 57 5.68 -7.76 -4.76
CA VAL A 57 6.89 -7.31 -5.45
C VAL A 57 7.92 -8.42 -5.65
N ASN A 58 7.86 -9.46 -4.83
CA ASN A 58 8.84 -10.53 -4.79
C ASN A 58 8.21 -11.89 -4.42
N PRO A 59 7.27 -12.41 -5.24
CA PRO A 59 6.49 -13.59 -4.90
C PRO A 59 7.35 -14.87 -4.80
N LEU A 60 8.48 -14.91 -5.50
CA LEU A 60 9.38 -16.07 -5.52
C LEU A 60 10.11 -16.30 -4.19
N ASN A 61 10.41 -15.23 -3.46
CA ASN A 61 11.22 -15.29 -2.23
C ASN A 61 10.41 -15.02 -0.96
N THR A 62 9.13 -14.68 -1.08
CA THR A 62 8.31 -14.35 0.08
C THR A 62 7.92 -15.62 0.85
N ASN A 63 8.00 -15.55 2.18
CA ASN A 63 7.55 -16.63 3.06
C ASN A 63 6.02 -16.63 3.13
N ILE A 64 5.39 -17.58 2.43
CA ILE A 64 3.93 -17.72 2.37
C ILE A 64 3.32 -18.01 3.74
N ASN A 65 4.07 -18.68 4.63
CA ASN A 65 3.59 -19.04 5.97
C ASN A 65 3.38 -17.82 6.87
N GLU A 66 3.97 -16.68 6.52
CA GLU A 66 3.80 -15.40 7.23
C GLU A 66 2.66 -14.56 6.65
N ILE A 67 2.04 -14.99 5.55
CA ILE A 67 0.93 -14.26 4.93
C ILE A 67 -0.38 -14.75 5.54
N ASN A 68 -1.15 -13.84 6.13
CA ASN A 68 -2.52 -14.14 6.52
C ASN A 68 -3.41 -14.24 5.28
N ILE A 69 -3.72 -15.46 4.86
CA ILE A 69 -4.53 -15.74 3.65
C ILE A 69 -6.04 -15.89 3.95
N GLU A 70 -6.43 -15.98 5.22
CA GLU A 70 -7.82 -16.16 5.66
C GLU A 70 -8.77 -15.08 5.09
N PRO A 71 -8.43 -13.77 5.12
CA PRO A 71 -9.31 -12.72 4.64
C PRO A 71 -9.63 -12.81 3.14
N PHE A 72 -8.82 -13.54 2.38
CA PHE A 72 -8.94 -13.66 0.93
C PHE A 72 -9.71 -14.91 0.49
N GLY A 73 -10.10 -15.80 1.43
CA GLY A 73 -10.83 -17.03 1.11
C GLY A 73 -10.03 -17.99 0.22
N ILE A 74 -8.71 -18.05 0.41
CA ILE A 74 -7.79 -18.82 -0.45
C ILE A 74 -7.49 -20.19 0.18
N ASP A 75 -7.54 -21.25 -0.63
CA ASP A 75 -7.09 -22.57 -0.21
C ASP A 75 -5.56 -22.61 -0.09
N ALA A 76 -5.06 -22.87 1.13
CA ALA A 76 -3.63 -22.88 1.43
C ALA A 76 -2.85 -23.89 0.59
N ARG A 77 -3.43 -25.08 0.38
CA ARG A 77 -2.77 -26.16 -0.38
C ARG A 77 -2.63 -25.78 -1.85
N SER A 78 -3.71 -25.30 -2.46
CA SER A 78 -3.73 -24.83 -3.85
C SER A 78 -2.77 -23.66 -4.07
N LEU A 79 -2.73 -22.69 -3.14
CA LEU A 79 -1.78 -21.59 -3.16
C LEU A 79 -0.33 -22.09 -3.17
N GLN A 80 0.02 -23.01 -2.26
CA GLN A 80 1.36 -23.59 -2.17
C GLN A 80 1.74 -24.34 -3.45
N MET A 81 0.84 -25.17 -4.00
CA MET A 81 1.10 -25.92 -5.23
C MET A 81 1.32 -24.99 -6.42
N LYS A 82 0.47 -23.98 -6.59
CA LYS A 82 0.58 -23.01 -7.70
C LYS A 82 1.81 -22.12 -7.58
N LEU A 83 2.22 -21.78 -6.36
CA LEU A 83 3.46 -21.04 -6.13
C LEU A 83 4.70 -21.87 -6.38
N LEU A 84 4.69 -23.16 -6.04
CA LEU A 84 5.78 -24.07 -6.40
C LEU A 84 5.93 -24.15 -7.92
N ASP A 85 4.83 -24.37 -8.64
CA ASP A 85 4.82 -24.42 -10.10
C ASP A 85 5.30 -23.10 -10.74
N LEU A 86 4.89 -21.95 -10.17
CA LEU A 86 5.34 -20.63 -10.59
C LEU A 86 6.85 -20.44 -10.40
N LYS A 87 7.43 -20.96 -9.31
CA LYS A 87 8.89 -20.92 -9.06
C LYS A 87 9.67 -21.83 -10.01
N THR A 88 9.12 -22.99 -10.35
CA THR A 88 9.82 -23.98 -11.19
C THR A 88 9.68 -23.71 -12.68
N LYS A 89 8.70 -22.93 -13.11
CA LYS A 89 8.51 -22.57 -14.52
C LYS A 89 9.35 -21.37 -14.89
N ASP A 90 10.38 -21.59 -15.70
CA ASP A 90 11.32 -20.58 -16.19
C ASP A 90 10.64 -19.32 -16.76
N LEU A 91 9.53 -19.49 -17.46
CA LEU A 91 8.76 -18.36 -17.99
C LEU A 91 8.29 -17.41 -16.89
N TRP A 92 7.70 -17.95 -15.82
CA TRP A 92 7.12 -17.14 -14.75
C TRP A 92 8.17 -16.69 -13.75
N SER A 93 9.10 -17.57 -13.38
CA SER A 93 10.21 -17.22 -12.51
C SER A 93 11.08 -16.12 -13.14
N GLY A 94 11.36 -16.21 -14.45
CA GLY A 94 12.05 -15.17 -15.21
C GLY A 94 11.28 -13.86 -15.20
N LYS A 95 9.97 -13.90 -15.47
CA LYS A 95 9.13 -12.70 -15.50
C LYS A 95 9.06 -11.95 -14.16
N PHE A 96 8.90 -12.67 -13.04
CA PHE A 96 8.87 -12.05 -11.72
C PHE A 96 10.26 -11.60 -11.23
N THR A 97 11.32 -12.26 -11.69
CA THR A 97 12.70 -11.79 -11.46
C THR A 97 12.96 -10.48 -12.20
N GLU A 98 12.52 -10.38 -13.46
CA GLU A 98 12.61 -9.15 -14.26
C GLU A 98 11.78 -8.02 -13.64
N LEU A 99 10.55 -8.31 -13.20
CA LEU A 99 9.72 -7.34 -12.47
C LEU A 99 10.48 -6.77 -11.28
N LYS A 100 11.00 -7.64 -10.41
CA LYS A 100 11.73 -7.23 -9.21
C LYS A 100 12.91 -6.33 -9.54
N SER A 101 13.73 -6.71 -10.52
CA SER A 101 14.88 -5.92 -10.96
C SER A 101 14.47 -4.55 -11.48
N LYS A 102 13.39 -4.46 -12.27
CA LYS A 102 12.85 -3.17 -12.75
C LYS A 102 12.37 -2.30 -11.59
N LEU A 103 11.70 -2.87 -10.59
CA LEU A 103 11.25 -2.11 -9.43
C LEU A 103 12.43 -1.53 -8.63
N GLU A 104 13.49 -2.32 -8.43
CA GLU A 104 14.73 -1.88 -7.80
C GLU A 104 15.42 -0.76 -8.60
N GLU A 105 15.51 -0.91 -9.93
CA GLU A 105 16.09 0.10 -10.82
C GLU A 105 15.32 1.43 -10.77
N LEU A 106 13.98 1.37 -10.80
CA LEU A 106 13.15 2.58 -10.71
C LEU A 106 13.32 3.31 -9.38
N GLU A 107 13.50 2.58 -8.28
CA GLU A 107 13.74 3.20 -6.97
C GLU A 107 15.09 3.93 -6.94
N VAL A 108 16.13 3.34 -7.54
CA VAL A 108 17.43 3.97 -7.71
C VAL A 108 17.32 5.23 -8.59
N GLN A 109 16.60 5.15 -9.72
CA GLN A 109 16.39 6.30 -10.61
C GLN A 109 15.63 7.43 -9.91
N LYS A 110 14.57 7.12 -9.15
CA LYS A 110 13.82 8.11 -8.35
C LYS A 110 14.75 8.82 -7.37
N CYS A 111 15.54 8.07 -6.61
CA CYS A 111 16.52 8.63 -5.67
C CYS A 111 17.51 9.57 -6.38
N MET A 112 18.06 9.14 -7.52
CA MET A 112 18.99 9.95 -8.31
C MET A 112 18.36 11.26 -8.82
N HIS A 113 17.11 11.21 -9.31
CA HIS A 113 16.43 12.41 -9.80
C HIS A 113 16.06 13.38 -8.69
N ILE A 114 15.65 12.88 -7.51
CA ILE A 114 15.42 13.71 -6.33
C ILE A 114 16.72 14.40 -5.91
N ALA A 115 17.83 13.67 -5.81
CA ALA A 115 19.14 14.21 -5.45
C ALA A 115 19.66 15.26 -6.45
N GLN A 116 19.28 15.13 -7.73
CA GLN A 116 19.64 16.07 -8.79
C GLN A 116 18.59 17.17 -9.01
N HIS A 117 17.52 17.23 -8.20
CA HIS A 117 16.38 18.14 -8.37
C HIS A 117 15.73 18.12 -9.76
N LYS A 118 15.78 16.97 -10.45
CA LYS A 118 15.22 16.78 -11.80
C LYS A 118 13.74 16.40 -11.72
N TRP A 119 12.90 17.36 -11.33
CA TRP A 119 11.47 17.15 -11.12
C TRP A 119 10.69 16.75 -12.38
N THR A 120 11.12 17.19 -13.56
CA THR A 120 10.51 16.80 -14.84
C THR A 120 10.80 15.34 -15.17
N ALA A 121 12.06 14.91 -15.08
CA ALA A 121 12.45 13.51 -15.28
C ALA A 121 11.79 12.58 -14.24
N LEU A 122 11.63 13.03 -12.99
CA LEU A 122 10.92 12.27 -11.96
C LEU A 122 9.46 11.98 -12.33
N LYS A 123 8.77 12.90 -13.05
CA LYS A 123 7.39 12.71 -13.51
C LYS A 123 7.28 11.72 -14.68
N GLU A 124 8.36 11.53 -15.43
CA GLU A 124 8.43 10.60 -16.56
C GLU A 124 8.72 9.15 -16.13
N ILE A 125 9.15 8.95 -14.88
CA ILE A 125 9.39 7.61 -14.33
C ILE A 125 8.09 6.77 -14.41
N PRO A 126 8.16 5.54 -14.96
CA PRO A 126 7.02 4.63 -15.00
C PRO A 126 6.39 4.40 -13.63
N ARG A 127 5.06 4.30 -13.60
CA ARG A 127 4.31 3.98 -12.38
C ARG A 127 4.58 2.53 -11.98
N VAL A 128 5.03 2.33 -10.75
CA VAL A 128 5.35 1.01 -10.17
C VAL A 128 4.12 0.11 -10.18
N GLU A 129 2.95 0.67 -9.90
CA GLU A 129 1.67 -0.03 -9.86
C GLU A 129 1.33 -0.63 -11.23
N ALA A 130 1.61 0.08 -12.32
CA ALA A 130 1.34 -0.39 -13.68
C ALA A 130 2.20 -1.60 -14.05
N LEU A 131 3.47 -1.62 -13.63
CA LEU A 131 4.39 -2.73 -13.86
C LEU A 131 3.96 -3.98 -13.07
N ILE A 132 3.64 -3.78 -11.79
CA ILE A 132 3.15 -4.84 -10.91
C ILE A 132 1.86 -5.43 -11.50
N PHE A 133 0.87 -4.59 -11.80
CA PHE A 133 -0.41 -5.03 -12.35
C PHE A 133 -0.24 -5.78 -13.69
N GLY A 134 0.63 -5.28 -14.57
CA GLY A 134 0.93 -5.94 -15.85
C GLY A 134 1.56 -7.33 -15.69
N ALA A 135 2.45 -7.50 -14.70
CA ALA A 135 3.05 -8.81 -14.40
C ALA A 135 2.01 -9.79 -13.86
N TRP A 136 1.22 -9.39 -12.86
CA TRP A 136 0.20 -10.24 -12.23
C TRP A 136 -0.93 -10.63 -13.20
N ASN A 137 -1.41 -9.70 -14.04
CA ASN A 137 -2.46 -10.01 -15.01
C ASN A 137 -2.04 -10.95 -16.14
N SER A 138 -0.74 -11.04 -16.39
CA SER A 138 -0.24 -11.95 -17.41
C SER A 138 -0.29 -13.42 -17.02
N LEU A 139 -0.51 -13.71 -15.72
CA LEU A 139 -0.67 -15.08 -15.25
C LEU A 139 -1.97 -15.70 -15.79
N PRO A 140 -1.91 -16.92 -16.33
CA PRO A 140 -3.09 -17.67 -16.75
C PRO A 140 -4.02 -17.99 -15.57
N GLU A 141 -5.28 -18.32 -15.88
CA GLU A 141 -6.27 -18.67 -14.85
C GLU A 141 -5.94 -19.94 -14.07
N CYS A 142 -5.03 -20.80 -14.55
CA CYS A 142 -4.54 -21.90 -13.73
C CYS A 142 -3.81 -21.42 -12.46
N TYR A 143 -3.40 -20.14 -12.38
CA TYR A 143 -2.84 -19.49 -11.19
C TYR A 143 -3.86 -18.65 -10.39
N SER A 144 -5.17 -18.87 -10.56
CA SER A 144 -6.24 -18.06 -9.97
C SER A 144 -6.07 -17.77 -8.47
N GLU A 145 -5.58 -18.69 -7.66
CA GLU A 145 -5.40 -18.51 -6.20
C GLU A 145 -4.25 -17.56 -5.89
N VAL A 146 -3.18 -17.62 -6.69
CA VAL A 146 -2.06 -16.70 -6.59
C VAL A 146 -2.51 -15.29 -7.01
N LYS A 147 -3.32 -15.21 -8.08
CA LYS A 147 -3.91 -13.94 -8.56
C LYS A 147 -4.87 -13.35 -7.53
N LYS A 148 -5.75 -14.15 -6.92
CA LYS A 148 -6.66 -13.71 -5.84
C LYS A 148 -5.92 -13.08 -4.67
N LEU A 149 -4.80 -13.67 -4.25
CA LEU A 149 -3.97 -13.07 -3.20
C LEU A 149 -3.41 -11.72 -3.65
N ALA A 150 -2.87 -11.66 -4.87
CA ALA A 150 -2.29 -10.44 -5.40
C ALA A 150 -3.34 -9.32 -5.55
N ASP A 151 -4.49 -9.62 -6.14
CA ASP A 151 -5.61 -8.70 -6.33
C ASP A 151 -6.18 -8.22 -4.99
N GLY A 152 -6.30 -9.12 -4.01
CA GLY A 152 -6.74 -8.78 -2.66
C GLY A 152 -5.80 -7.78 -1.99
N VAL A 153 -4.49 -8.04 -2.03
CA VAL A 153 -3.48 -7.14 -1.45
C VAL A 153 -3.42 -5.81 -2.20
N LEU A 154 -3.50 -5.82 -3.54
CA LEU A 154 -3.53 -4.60 -4.36
C LEU A 154 -4.80 -3.76 -4.12
N THR A 155 -5.94 -4.41 -3.84
CA THR A 155 -7.19 -3.72 -3.50
C THR A 155 -7.10 -3.02 -2.15
N ILE A 156 -6.46 -3.64 -1.15
CA ILE A 156 -6.19 -3.00 0.14
C ILE A 156 -5.42 -1.69 -0.10
N PHE A 157 -4.39 -1.68 -0.95
CA PHE A 157 -3.66 -0.46 -1.29
C PHE A 157 -4.46 0.56 -2.10
N GLY A 158 -5.14 0.12 -3.17
CA GLY A 158 -5.94 0.99 -4.02
C GLY A 158 -7.04 1.71 -3.24
N SER A 159 -7.68 1.02 -2.29
CA SER A 159 -8.68 1.60 -1.41
C SER A 159 -8.09 2.62 -0.41
N THR A 160 -6.84 2.46 0.01
CA THR A 160 -6.15 3.44 0.88
C THR A 160 -5.58 4.66 0.15
N CYS A 161 -5.36 4.57 -1.16
CA CYS A 161 -4.74 5.64 -1.97
C CYS A 161 -5.72 6.39 -2.88
N SER A 162 -7.00 5.98 -2.95
CA SER A 162 -8.02 6.57 -3.83
C SER A 162 -9.05 7.45 -3.12
N SER A 163 -8.72 8.00 -1.93
CA SER A 163 -9.58 8.95 -1.19
C SER A 163 -8.98 10.35 -1.16
#